data_AF-A0A7K4WIS8-F1
#
_entry.id   AF-A0A7K4WIS8-F1
#
_cell.length_a   1.000
_cell.length_b   1.000
_cell.length_c   1.000
_cell.angle_alpha   90.00
_cell.angle_beta   90.00
_cell.angle_gamma   90.00
#
_symmetry.space_group_name_H-M   'P 1'
#
loop_
_entity.id
_entity.type
_entity.pdbx_description
1 polymer ?
#
loop_
_entity_poly.entity_id
_entity_poly.type
_entity_poly.pdbx_seq_one_letter_code
_entity_poly.pdbx_strand_id
1 'polypeptide(L)'
;LEGLTTGSTFVLEQPRCVFEKYSNADIWLVVALEHTAAAFNNSVAPGTAESAFQNFPNTVPAYMTLNATLANYPCPKPTGDITVLRVGSETSCLRDDARPTCNGPLPGPGPYRVKFLALRGSEPVAETDWSQPIMLRTAKSPNSITMTDGGHSAGMIALTTILSILFAILLAGLLAMLIFWGSDACGGSSTFSKPESVTVRRYNTHHVYDQPAARL
;
A
#
# COMPACT_ATOMS: atom_id res chain seq x y z
N LEU A 1 3.92 0.98 -26.55
CA LEU A 1 3.59 1.31 -25.15
C LEU A 1 3.24 2.79 -25.10
N GLU A 2 1.96 3.12 -24.98
CA GLU A 2 1.53 4.49 -24.71
C GLU A 2 1.81 4.82 -23.25
N GLY A 3 2.39 5.99 -22.97
CA GLY A 3 2.71 6.41 -21.60
C GLY A 3 1.45 6.43 -20.73
N LEU A 4 1.49 5.80 -19.55
CA LEU A 4 0.36 5.75 -18.64
C LEU A 4 0.17 7.13 -17.97
N THR A 5 -0.90 7.83 -18.33
CA THR A 5 -1.42 8.97 -17.57
C THR A 5 -1.77 8.52 -16.13
N THR A 6 -1.39 9.31 -15.13
CA THR A 6 -1.83 9.10 -13.73
C THR A 6 -2.86 10.15 -13.34
N GLY A 7 -3.35 10.15 -12.10
CA GLY A 7 -4.33 11.15 -11.66
C GLY A 7 -3.77 12.55 -11.40
N SER A 8 -2.45 12.71 -11.43
CA SER A 8 -1.78 13.99 -11.13
C SER A 8 -0.60 14.30 -12.05
N THR A 9 -0.28 13.42 -13.01
CA THR A 9 0.87 13.58 -13.91
C THR A 9 0.57 13.09 -15.32
N PHE A 10 1.22 13.72 -16.29
CA PHE A 10 1.33 13.24 -17.67
C PHE A 10 2.75 13.41 -18.19
N VAL A 11 3.01 12.87 -19.37
CA VAL A 11 4.32 12.88 -20.01
C VAL A 11 4.23 13.58 -21.36
N LEU A 12 5.22 14.42 -21.65
CA LEU A 12 5.41 15.12 -22.91
C LEU A 12 6.72 14.68 -23.56
N GLU A 13 6.83 14.91 -24.87
CA GLU A 13 8.14 14.99 -25.50
C GLU A 13 8.86 16.26 -25.04
N GLN A 14 10.19 16.18 -24.94
CA GLN A 14 11.01 17.34 -24.66
C GLN A 14 11.05 18.26 -25.89
N PRO A 15 11.11 19.61 -25.73
CA PRO A 15 11.07 20.56 -26.84
C PRO A 15 12.41 20.66 -27.59
N ARG A 16 12.97 19.51 -27.97
CA ARG A 16 14.24 19.39 -28.71
C ARG A 16 14.07 19.92 -30.12
N CYS A 17 15.08 20.62 -30.61
CA CYS A 17 15.11 21.18 -31.96
C CYS A 17 14.03 22.24 -32.25
N VAL A 18 13.29 22.70 -31.23
CA VAL A 18 12.24 23.73 -31.37
C VAL A 18 12.82 25.14 -31.26
N PHE A 19 13.69 25.37 -30.29
CA PHE A 19 14.20 26.69 -29.92
C PHE A 19 15.67 26.94 -30.31
N GLU A 20 16.20 26.23 -31.30
CA GLU A 20 17.64 26.28 -31.67
C GLU A 20 18.19 27.70 -31.94
N LYS A 21 17.34 28.59 -32.46
CA LYS A 21 17.71 29.98 -32.77
C LYS A 21 17.74 30.90 -31.54
N TYR A 22 17.37 30.39 -30.36
CA TYR A 22 17.19 31.16 -29.12
C TYR A 22 18.15 30.65 -28.02
N SER A 23 19.44 30.52 -28.35
CA SER A 23 20.47 29.89 -27.51
C SER A 23 20.70 30.52 -26.13
N ASN A 24 20.25 31.76 -25.93
CA ASN A 24 20.37 32.51 -24.69
C ASN A 24 19.03 32.68 -23.96
N ALA A 25 18.01 31.90 -24.31
CA ALA A 25 16.71 31.94 -23.68
C ALA A 25 16.52 30.74 -22.73
N ASP A 26 15.79 30.99 -21.65
CA ASP A 26 15.29 29.97 -20.75
C ASP A 26 13.95 29.45 -21.28
N ILE A 27 13.80 28.14 -21.30
CA ILE A 27 12.64 27.40 -21.76
C ILE A 27 11.77 27.07 -20.56
N TRP A 28 10.54 27.57 -20.60
CA TRP A 28 9.52 27.39 -19.59
C TRP A 28 8.36 26.59 -20.16
N LEU A 29 7.81 25.70 -19.32
CA LEU A 29 6.55 25.02 -19.62
C LEU A 29 5.41 25.77 -18.97
N VAL A 30 4.43 26.21 -19.76
CA VAL A 30 3.17 26.76 -19.27
C VAL A 30 2.15 25.64 -19.19
N VAL A 31 1.49 25.51 -18.05
CA VAL A 31 0.45 24.50 -17.82
C VAL A 31 -0.84 25.20 -17.39
N ALA A 32 -1.90 25.00 -18.16
CA ALA A 32 -3.20 25.62 -17.97
C ALA A 32 -4.33 24.58 -18.01
N LEU A 33 -5.49 24.91 -17.45
CA LEU A 33 -6.72 24.22 -17.81
C LEU A 33 -7.17 24.71 -19.19
N GLU A 34 -7.83 23.84 -19.95
CA GLU A 34 -8.28 24.18 -21.31
C GLU A 34 -9.10 25.48 -21.35
N HIS A 35 -10.01 25.66 -20.40
CA HIS A 35 -10.90 26.82 -20.35
C HIS A 35 -10.20 28.12 -19.92
N THR A 36 -9.02 28.05 -19.31
CA THR A 36 -8.23 29.22 -18.88
C THR A 36 -7.02 29.49 -19.78
N ALA A 37 -6.65 28.55 -20.66
CA ALA A 37 -5.45 28.66 -21.50
C ALA A 37 -5.41 29.95 -22.35
N ALA A 38 -6.56 30.39 -22.87
CA ALA A 38 -6.65 31.62 -23.68
C ALA A 38 -6.48 32.91 -22.88
N ALA A 39 -6.67 32.87 -21.56
CA ALA A 39 -6.52 34.03 -20.67
C ALA A 39 -5.06 34.23 -20.19
N PHE A 40 -4.17 33.27 -20.48
CA PHE A 40 -2.78 33.35 -20.07
C PHE A 40 -2.00 34.37 -20.92
N ASN A 41 -1.31 35.30 -20.25
CA ASN A 41 -0.47 36.31 -20.89
C ASN A 41 1.01 35.87 -20.89
N ASN A 42 1.63 35.81 -22.07
CA ASN A 42 3.03 35.40 -22.24
C ASN A 42 4.06 36.35 -21.62
N SER A 43 3.68 37.60 -21.34
CA SER A 43 4.56 38.58 -20.68
C SER A 43 4.65 38.38 -19.17
N VAL A 44 3.89 37.44 -18.59
CA VAL A 44 3.97 37.10 -17.16
C VAL A 44 5.33 36.46 -16.87
N ALA A 45 6.06 37.03 -15.92
CA ALA A 45 7.35 36.48 -15.52
C ALA A 45 7.19 35.17 -14.72
N PRO A 46 8.05 34.17 -14.95
CA PRO A 46 8.09 32.95 -14.15
C PRO A 46 8.35 33.23 -12.66
N GLY A 47 7.71 32.48 -11.79
CA GLY A 47 7.94 32.54 -10.34
C GLY A 47 7.31 33.73 -9.62
N THR A 48 6.50 34.51 -10.33
CA THR A 48 5.64 35.53 -9.72
C THR A 48 4.34 34.90 -9.21
N ALA A 49 3.57 35.64 -8.41
CA ALA A 49 2.25 35.18 -7.96
C ALA A 49 1.31 34.86 -9.14
N GLU A 50 1.48 35.51 -10.30
CA GLU A 50 0.65 35.31 -11.50
C GLU A 50 0.98 34.02 -12.28
N SER A 51 2.11 33.36 -11.99
CA SER A 51 2.55 32.13 -12.64
C SER A 51 2.94 31.01 -11.66
N ALA A 52 2.67 31.20 -10.38
CA ALA A 52 3.02 30.26 -9.32
C ALA A 52 2.11 29.02 -9.30
N PHE A 53 2.69 27.84 -9.08
CA PHE A 53 1.95 26.58 -8.93
C PHE A 53 0.89 26.65 -7.82
N GLN A 54 1.22 27.28 -6.68
CA GLN A 54 0.36 27.35 -5.49
C GLN A 54 -0.96 28.09 -5.74
N ASN A 55 -0.96 28.98 -6.73
CA ASN A 55 -2.12 29.78 -7.11
C ASN A 55 -2.97 29.08 -8.19
N PHE A 56 -2.41 28.08 -8.86
CA PHE A 56 -3.10 27.32 -9.90
C PHE A 56 -3.95 26.20 -9.29
N PRO A 57 -5.19 25.97 -9.76
CA PRO A 57 -5.89 26.66 -10.84
C PRO A 57 -6.86 27.74 -10.34
N ASN A 58 -6.81 28.08 -9.05
CA ASN A 58 -7.87 28.83 -8.38
C ASN A 58 -7.83 30.33 -8.66
N THR A 59 -6.64 30.93 -8.64
CA THR A 59 -6.47 32.39 -8.74
C THR A 59 -5.72 32.82 -9.99
N VAL A 60 -5.01 31.91 -10.67
CA VAL A 60 -4.28 32.20 -11.91
C VAL A 60 -4.67 31.24 -13.04
N PRO A 61 -4.66 31.70 -14.30
CA PRO A 61 -5.10 30.89 -15.44
C PRO A 61 -4.13 29.74 -15.78
N ALA A 62 -2.85 29.88 -15.43
CA ALA A 62 -1.81 28.90 -15.68
C ALA A 62 -0.65 29.06 -14.68
N TYR A 63 0.19 28.04 -14.55
CA TYR A 63 1.48 28.16 -13.86
C TYR A 63 2.64 27.86 -14.82
N MET A 64 3.84 28.30 -14.45
CA MET A 64 5.07 28.03 -15.19
C MET A 64 6.01 27.12 -14.40
N THR A 65 6.67 26.19 -15.10
CA THR A 65 7.68 25.30 -14.52
C THR A 65 8.82 25.00 -15.51
N LEU A 66 9.72 24.09 -15.12
CA LEU A 66 10.84 23.51 -15.88
C LEU A 66 12.17 24.28 -15.85
N ASN A 67 12.15 25.62 -15.96
CA ASN A 67 13.35 26.49 -16.03
C ASN A 67 14.57 25.81 -16.69
N ALA A 68 14.46 25.45 -17.97
CA ALA A 68 15.48 24.69 -18.67
C ALA A 68 16.19 25.54 -19.72
N THR A 69 17.41 25.20 -20.07
CA THR A 69 18.14 25.80 -21.19
C THR A 69 18.18 24.83 -22.38
N LEU A 70 18.61 25.30 -23.55
CA LEU A 70 18.84 24.41 -24.70
C LEU A 70 19.85 23.29 -24.40
N ALA A 71 20.79 23.52 -23.48
CA ALA A 71 21.75 22.49 -23.07
C ALA A 71 21.08 21.30 -22.34
N ASN A 72 19.91 21.52 -21.72
CA ASN A 72 19.11 20.44 -21.13
C ASN A 72 18.41 19.57 -22.21
N TYR A 73 18.25 20.09 -23.43
CA TYR A 73 17.55 19.44 -24.54
C TYR A 73 18.39 19.44 -25.83
N PRO A 74 19.56 18.76 -25.86
CA PRO A 74 20.42 18.75 -27.02
C PRO A 74 19.69 18.20 -28.27
N CYS A 75 20.01 18.78 -29.43
CA CYS A 75 19.52 18.33 -30.73
C CYS A 75 20.70 17.87 -31.59
N PRO A 76 20.65 16.67 -32.23
CA PRO A 76 19.54 15.71 -32.20
C PRO A 76 19.45 14.95 -30.87
N LYS A 77 18.33 14.25 -30.68
CA LYS A 77 18.14 13.33 -29.55
C LYS A 77 19.29 12.30 -29.50
N PRO A 78 19.94 12.07 -28.34
CA PRO A 78 20.94 11.02 -28.22
C PRO A 78 20.36 9.64 -28.53
N THR A 79 21.13 8.81 -29.23
CA THR A 79 20.68 7.48 -29.62
C THR A 79 20.58 6.58 -28.38
N GLY A 80 19.43 5.93 -28.18
CA GLY A 80 19.18 5.04 -27.04
C GLY A 80 18.54 5.70 -25.82
N ASP A 81 18.45 7.03 -25.77
CA ASP A 81 17.89 7.74 -24.62
C ASP A 81 16.35 7.79 -24.63
N ILE A 82 15.74 7.76 -23.45
CA ILE A 82 14.32 8.07 -23.26
C ILE A 82 14.21 9.54 -22.85
N THR A 83 13.88 10.40 -23.82
CA THR A 83 13.83 11.85 -23.65
C THR A 83 12.39 12.32 -23.46
N VAL A 84 11.89 12.20 -22.24
CA VAL A 84 10.53 12.62 -21.88
C VAL A 84 10.56 13.69 -20.80
N LEU A 85 9.49 14.49 -20.76
CA LEU A 85 9.24 15.48 -19.73
C LEU A 85 7.99 15.07 -18.95
N ARG A 86 8.14 14.75 -17.66
CA ARG A 86 7.00 14.43 -16.79
C ARG A 86 6.50 15.70 -16.11
N VAL A 87 5.24 16.03 -16.29
CA VAL A 87 4.58 17.15 -15.61
C VAL A 87 3.92 16.66 -14.32
N GLY A 88 4.10 17.41 -13.24
CA GLY A 88 3.52 17.16 -11.91
C GLY A 88 4.28 16.19 -11.02
N SER A 89 5.59 15.99 -11.25
CA SER A 89 6.38 14.98 -10.52
C SER A 89 6.83 15.39 -9.11
N GLU A 90 6.78 16.67 -8.74
CA GLU A 90 7.30 17.17 -7.47
C GLU A 90 6.20 17.28 -6.41
N THR A 91 5.94 16.20 -5.66
CA THR A 91 4.90 16.20 -4.61
C THR A 91 5.17 17.18 -3.46
N SER A 92 6.43 17.56 -3.23
CA SER A 92 6.81 18.56 -2.22
C SER A 92 6.27 19.95 -2.51
N CYS A 93 5.97 20.27 -3.78
CA CYS A 93 5.37 21.54 -4.19
C CYS A 93 4.09 21.92 -3.44
N LEU A 94 3.29 20.92 -3.05
CA LEU A 94 2.03 21.13 -2.33
C LEU A 94 2.22 21.78 -0.95
N ARG A 95 3.44 21.78 -0.41
CA ARG A 95 3.78 22.24 0.94
C ARG A 95 4.91 23.27 0.96
N ASP A 96 5.40 23.65 -0.22
CA ASP A 96 6.61 24.46 -0.36
C ASP A 96 6.32 25.70 -1.20
N ASP A 97 5.78 26.71 -0.53
CA ASP A 97 5.39 28.00 -1.15
C ASP A 97 6.62 28.85 -1.54
N ALA A 98 7.83 28.47 -1.08
CA ALA A 98 9.06 29.16 -1.44
C ALA A 98 9.53 28.83 -2.87
N ARG A 99 8.95 27.81 -3.52
CA ARG A 99 9.27 27.41 -4.90
C ARG A 99 8.06 27.57 -5.83
N PRO A 100 7.75 28.79 -6.30
CA PRO A 100 6.58 29.06 -7.12
C PRO A 100 6.63 28.39 -8.51
N THR A 101 7.82 28.08 -9.02
CA THR A 101 8.04 27.48 -10.35
C THR A 101 8.16 25.96 -10.33
N CYS A 102 7.90 25.32 -9.19
CA CYS A 102 8.14 23.89 -9.03
C CYS A 102 7.14 23.04 -9.84
N ASN A 103 7.52 21.82 -10.20
CA ASN A 103 6.71 20.95 -11.06
C ASN A 103 5.66 20.16 -10.26
N GLY A 104 4.72 20.87 -9.64
CA GLY A 104 3.78 20.32 -8.66
C GLY A 104 2.67 19.45 -9.25
N PRO A 105 2.13 18.49 -8.47
CA PRO A 105 1.14 17.53 -8.93
C PRO A 105 -0.15 18.22 -9.38
N LEU A 106 -0.71 17.77 -10.50
CA LEU A 106 -1.90 18.36 -11.08
C LEU A 106 -3.14 18.08 -10.21
N PRO A 107 -4.00 19.08 -9.99
CA PRO A 107 -5.04 19.04 -8.96
C PRO A 107 -6.27 18.19 -9.30
N GLY A 108 -6.46 17.79 -10.55
CA GLY A 108 -7.65 17.07 -10.99
C GLY A 108 -7.51 16.44 -12.36
N PRO A 109 -8.60 15.92 -12.95
CA PRO A 109 -8.53 15.20 -14.22
C PRO A 109 -8.22 16.09 -15.44
N GLY A 110 -8.40 17.41 -15.34
CA GLY A 110 -8.27 18.33 -16.48
C GLY A 110 -9.62 18.59 -17.17
N PRO A 111 -9.63 18.87 -18.49
CA PRO A 111 -8.51 18.79 -19.43
C PRO A 111 -7.46 19.89 -19.27
N TYR A 112 -6.19 19.52 -19.43
CA TYR A 112 -5.04 20.43 -19.41
C TYR A 112 -4.57 20.76 -20.82
N ARG A 113 -4.01 21.95 -20.99
CA ARG A 113 -3.24 22.35 -22.18
C ARG A 113 -1.88 22.86 -21.75
N VAL A 114 -0.88 22.60 -22.58
CA VAL A 114 0.48 23.07 -22.34
C VAL A 114 1.08 23.73 -23.56
N LYS A 115 2.04 24.61 -23.33
CA LYS A 115 2.93 25.13 -24.37
C LYS A 115 4.29 25.45 -23.78
N PHE A 116 5.29 25.58 -24.64
CA PHE A 116 6.62 26.04 -24.23
C PHE A 116 6.81 27.50 -24.61
N LEU A 117 7.44 28.26 -23.71
CA LEU A 117 7.91 29.62 -23.94
C LEU A 117 9.43 29.66 -23.84
N ALA A 118 10.08 30.35 -24.78
CA ALA A 118 11.46 30.76 -24.62
C ALA A 118 11.47 32.22 -24.16
N LEU A 119 12.08 32.47 -23.00
CA LEU A 119 12.17 33.79 -22.39
C LEU A 119 13.63 34.25 -22.32
N ARG A 120 13.89 35.50 -22.67
CA ARG A 120 15.17 36.16 -22.41
C ARG A 120 15.01 37.07 -21.20
N GLY A 121 15.35 36.57 -20.02
CA GLY A 121 14.88 37.16 -18.76
C GLY A 121 13.37 36.97 -18.63
N SER A 122 12.60 38.07 -18.58
CA SER A 122 11.13 38.02 -18.54
C SER A 122 10.47 38.24 -19.91
N GLU A 123 11.26 38.54 -20.94
CA GLU A 123 10.73 38.87 -22.28
C GLU A 123 10.51 37.61 -23.12
N PRO A 124 9.27 37.35 -23.60
CA PRO A 124 9.00 36.22 -24.48
C PRO A 124 9.59 36.44 -25.87
N VAL A 125 10.49 35.54 -26.31
CA VAL A 125 11.16 35.62 -27.62
C VAL A 125 10.69 34.54 -28.60
N ALA A 126 10.08 33.46 -28.12
CA ALA A 126 9.45 32.43 -28.94
C ALA A 126 8.43 31.63 -28.13
N GLU A 127 7.50 30.97 -28.82
CA GLU A 127 6.54 30.06 -28.21
C GLU A 127 6.18 28.89 -29.14
N THR A 128 5.61 27.83 -28.56
CA THR A 128 4.87 26.82 -29.32
C THR A 128 3.38 27.12 -29.29
N ASP A 129 2.65 26.51 -30.21
CA ASP A 129 1.20 26.38 -30.08
C ASP A 129 0.83 25.62 -28.79
N TRP A 130 -0.40 25.83 -28.33
CA TRP A 130 -0.98 25.00 -27.27
C TRP A 130 -1.15 23.55 -27.75
N SER A 131 -0.88 22.61 -26.86
CA SER A 131 -1.13 21.20 -27.08
C SER A 131 -2.61 20.91 -27.32
N GLN A 132 -2.89 19.71 -27.84
CA GLN A 132 -4.22 19.13 -27.72
C GLN A 132 -4.59 18.94 -26.24
N PRO A 133 -5.90 18.91 -25.89
CA PRO A 133 -6.34 18.71 -24.52
C PRO A 133 -5.86 17.38 -23.95
N ILE A 134 -5.33 17.40 -22.73
CA ILE A 134 -4.78 16.24 -22.04
C ILE A 134 -5.68 15.89 -20.86
N MET A 135 -6.24 14.69 -20.87
CA MET A 135 -7.08 14.16 -19.78
C MET A 135 -6.26 13.23 -18.89
N LEU A 136 -6.31 13.46 -17.58
CA LEU A 136 -5.72 12.59 -16.57
C LEU A 136 -6.71 11.52 -16.10
N ARG A 137 -6.18 10.49 -15.44
CA ARG A 137 -7.02 9.42 -14.88
C ARG A 137 -7.74 9.91 -13.62
N THR A 138 -9.06 9.76 -13.56
CA THR A 138 -9.78 9.98 -12.31
C THR A 138 -9.48 8.84 -11.33
N ALA A 139 -8.92 9.18 -10.16
CA ALA A 139 -8.78 8.21 -9.07
C ALA A 139 -10.18 7.80 -8.57
N LYS A 140 -10.43 6.49 -8.45
CA LYS A 140 -11.63 6.01 -7.77
C LYS A 140 -11.54 6.38 -6.29
N SER A 141 -12.63 6.90 -5.73
CA SER A 141 -12.70 7.15 -4.29
C SER A 141 -12.48 5.83 -3.54
N PRO A 142 -11.68 5.78 -2.46
CA PRO A 142 -11.58 4.60 -1.61
C PRO A 142 -12.96 4.11 -1.14
N ASN A 143 -13.90 5.02 -0.91
CA ASN A 143 -15.27 4.72 -0.48
C ASN A 143 -16.14 4.13 -1.60
N SER A 144 -15.71 4.27 -2.86
CA SER A 144 -16.35 3.64 -4.03
C SER A 144 -15.76 2.26 -4.35
N ILE A 145 -14.70 1.85 -3.64
CA ILE A 145 -14.26 0.46 -3.65
C ILE A 145 -15.34 -0.30 -2.91
N THR A 146 -16.26 -0.90 -3.66
CA THR A 146 -17.16 -1.90 -3.09
C THR A 146 -16.25 -2.98 -2.54
N MET A 147 -16.16 -3.05 -1.21
CA MET A 147 -15.81 -4.28 -0.50
C MET A 147 -16.94 -5.27 -0.84
N THR A 148 -16.98 -5.72 -2.09
CA THR A 148 -17.76 -6.91 -2.43
C THR A 148 -17.06 -8.00 -1.66
N ASP A 149 -17.70 -8.37 -0.56
CA ASP A 149 -17.41 -9.48 0.34
C ASP A 149 -16.24 -10.30 -0.18
N GLY A 150 -15.04 -9.89 0.27
CA GLY A 150 -13.80 -10.56 -0.07
C GLY A 150 -13.85 -11.90 0.62
N GLY A 151 -14.54 -12.85 -0.03
CA GLY A 151 -14.69 -14.22 0.42
C GLY A 151 -13.36 -14.67 0.96
N HIS A 152 -13.36 -15.08 2.23
CA HIS A 152 -12.18 -15.56 2.93
C HIS A 152 -11.33 -16.36 1.96
N SER A 153 -10.15 -15.81 1.63
CA SER A 153 -9.23 -16.43 0.67
C SER A 153 -9.20 -17.91 0.97
N ALA A 154 -9.54 -18.76 -0.02
CA ALA A 154 -9.58 -20.21 0.18
C ALA A 154 -8.27 -20.73 0.81
N GLY A 155 -7.15 -20.03 0.58
CA GLY A 155 -5.87 -20.29 1.24
C GLY A 155 -5.86 -20.04 2.75
N MET A 156 -6.55 -19.02 3.26
CA MET A 156 -6.69 -18.77 4.70
C MET A 156 -7.52 -19.86 5.38
N ILE A 157 -8.63 -20.30 4.76
CA ILE A 157 -9.44 -21.42 5.26
C ILE A 157 -8.64 -22.73 5.23
N ALA A 158 -7.94 -23.00 4.14
CA ALA A 158 -7.11 -24.19 4.01
C ALA A 158 -6.00 -24.22 5.09
N LEU A 159 -5.31 -23.09 5.31
CA LEU A 159 -4.25 -23.00 6.31
C LEU A 159 -4.77 -23.19 7.74
N THR A 160 -5.89 -22.57 8.11
CA THR A 160 -6.46 -22.73 9.46
C THR A 160 -6.95 -24.16 9.69
N THR A 161 -7.53 -24.79 8.66
CA THR A 161 -8.00 -26.18 8.73
C THR A 161 -6.83 -27.15 8.90
N ILE A 162 -5.77 -27.01 8.09
CA ILE A 162 -4.56 -27.85 8.17
C ILE A 162 -3.89 -27.68 9.55
N LEU A 163 -3.71 -26.44 10.00
CA LEU A 163 -3.07 -26.15 11.28
C LEU A 163 -3.88 -26.72 12.46
N SER A 164 -5.22 -26.61 12.40
CA SER A 164 -6.11 -27.17 13.42
C SER A 164 -6.03 -28.70 13.49
N ILE A 165 -6.01 -29.38 12.34
CA ILE A 165 -5.90 -30.85 12.27
C ILE A 165 -4.54 -31.31 12.81
N LEU A 166 -3.45 -30.70 12.36
CA LEU A 166 -2.09 -31.05 12.81
C LEU A 166 -1.94 -30.84 14.32
N PHE A 167 -2.49 -29.75 14.86
CA PHE A 167 -2.47 -29.48 16.28
C PHE A 167 -3.24 -30.54 17.08
N ALA A 168 -4.44 -30.93 16.63
CA ALA A 168 -5.23 -31.98 17.27
C ALA A 168 -4.50 -33.34 17.28
N ILE A 169 -3.86 -33.71 16.17
CA ILE A 169 -3.06 -34.95 16.08
C ILE A 169 -1.88 -34.91 17.06
N LEU A 170 -1.15 -33.79 17.11
CA LEU A 170 -0.03 -33.61 18.02
C LEU A 170 -0.46 -33.73 19.49
N LEU A 171 -1.60 -33.12 19.84
CA LEU A 171 -2.14 -33.13 21.19
C LEU A 171 -2.62 -34.54 21.60
N ALA A 172 -3.29 -35.26 20.70
CA ALA A 172 -3.68 -36.65 20.92
C ALA A 172 -2.46 -37.57 21.11
N GLY A 173 -1.41 -37.39 20.31
CA GLY A 173 -0.16 -38.13 20.45
C GLY A 173 0.53 -37.87 21.79
N LEU A 174 0.58 -36.61 22.24
CA LEU A 174 1.16 -36.24 23.52
C LEU A 174 0.36 -36.84 24.70
N LEU A 175 -0.97 -36.80 24.64
CA LEU A 175 -1.84 -37.43 25.64
C LEU A 175 -1.64 -38.95 25.68
N ALA A 176 -1.57 -39.61 24.53
CA ALA A 176 -1.30 -41.04 24.46
C ALA A 176 0.06 -41.35 25.10
N MET A 177 1.12 -40.62 24.76
CA MET A 177 2.44 -40.80 25.35
C MET A 177 2.43 -40.62 26.88
N LEU A 178 1.72 -39.63 27.40
CA LEU A 178 1.57 -39.43 28.86
C LEU A 178 0.84 -40.59 29.53
N ILE A 179 -0.21 -41.11 28.91
CA ILE A 179 -0.98 -42.25 29.45
C ILE A 179 -0.14 -43.53 29.39
N PHE A 180 0.50 -43.85 28.26
CA PHE A 180 1.32 -45.05 28.10
C PHE A 180 2.56 -45.01 28.99
N TRP A 181 3.26 -43.87 29.06
CA TRP A 181 4.41 -43.70 29.97
C TRP A 181 3.99 -43.75 31.45
N GLY A 182 2.87 -43.13 31.81
CA GLY A 182 2.33 -43.17 33.16
C GLY A 182 1.85 -44.57 33.57
N SER A 183 1.42 -45.38 32.60
CA SER A 183 1.03 -46.77 32.81
C SER A 183 2.25 -47.69 32.99
N ASP A 184 3.32 -47.50 32.24
CA ASP A 184 4.58 -48.26 32.40
C ASP A 184 5.32 -47.90 33.71
N ALA A 185 5.19 -46.65 34.19
CA ALA A 185 5.73 -46.23 35.47
C ALA A 185 4.97 -46.80 36.69
N CYS A 186 3.70 -47.21 36.52
CA CYS A 186 2.84 -47.73 37.59
C CYS A 186 2.40 -49.19 37.40
N GLY A 187 2.77 -49.84 36.30
CA GLY A 187 2.30 -51.16 35.87
C GLY A 187 3.25 -52.32 36.22
N GLY A 188 4.04 -52.19 37.28
CA GLY A 188 4.82 -53.30 37.83
C GLY A 188 4.00 -54.15 38.80
N SER A 189 3.27 -55.13 38.25
CA SER A 189 2.77 -56.38 38.86
C SER A 189 1.26 -56.59 38.76
N SER A 190 0.89 -57.56 37.93
CA SER A 190 -0.38 -58.27 38.05
C SER A 190 -0.11 -59.77 37.95
N THR A 191 -0.42 -60.50 39.02
CA THR A 191 -0.73 -61.93 38.92
C THR A 191 -1.90 -62.24 39.85
N PHE A 192 -3.09 -62.12 39.25
CA PHE A 192 -4.26 -63.00 39.39
C PHE A 192 -4.34 -63.91 40.62
N SER A 193 -5.37 -63.70 41.46
CA SER A 193 -6.07 -64.77 42.20
C SER A 193 -7.52 -64.38 42.48
N LYS A 194 -8.40 -65.15 41.85
CA LYS A 194 -9.85 -65.33 42.04
C LYS A 194 -10.30 -65.23 43.52
N PRO A 195 -11.45 -64.60 43.84
CA PRO A 195 -11.91 -64.54 45.23
C PRO A 195 -12.45 -65.92 45.66
N GLU A 196 -11.83 -66.53 46.68
CA GLU A 196 -12.39 -67.69 47.35
C GLU A 196 -13.53 -67.29 48.28
N SER A 197 -14.61 -68.06 48.20
CA SER A 197 -15.83 -67.96 49.00
C SER A 197 -15.54 -68.13 50.49
N VAL A 198 -15.91 -67.15 51.30
CA VAL A 198 -15.83 -67.22 52.76
C VAL A 198 -16.89 -68.18 53.31
N THR A 199 -16.47 -69.35 53.77
CA THR A 199 -17.30 -70.26 54.57
C THR A 199 -17.43 -69.75 56.00
N VAL A 200 -18.65 -69.33 56.37
CA VAL A 200 -19.00 -68.92 57.74
C VAL A 200 -19.09 -70.13 58.66
N ARG A 201 -18.21 -70.22 59.66
CA ARG A 201 -18.20 -71.29 60.67
C ARG A 201 -19.18 -70.94 61.80
N ARG A 202 -20.31 -71.67 61.89
CA ARG A 202 -21.25 -71.57 63.02
C ARG A 202 -20.65 -72.21 64.28
N TYR A 203 -20.61 -71.46 65.37
CA TYR A 203 -20.30 -71.98 66.71
C TYR A 203 -21.60 -72.29 67.45
N ASN A 204 -21.70 -73.50 68.02
CA ASN A 204 -22.79 -73.91 68.90
C ASN A 204 -22.38 -73.66 70.35
N THR A 205 -23.21 -72.95 71.11
CA THR A 205 -23.03 -72.67 72.53
C THR A 205 -23.52 -73.85 73.37
N HIS A 206 -22.62 -74.45 74.17
CA HIS A 206 -23.00 -75.39 75.21
C HIS A 206 -23.23 -74.64 76.52
N HIS A 207 -24.47 -74.66 77.02
CA HIS A 207 -24.83 -74.27 78.39
C HIS A 207 -24.58 -75.44 79.34
N VAL A 208 -23.91 -75.22 80.48
CA VAL A 208 -24.09 -76.03 81.70
C VAL A 208 -23.97 -75.13 82.95
N TYR A 209 -24.79 -75.48 83.93
CA TYR A 209 -25.29 -74.81 85.12
C TYR A 209 -24.31 -74.61 86.30
N ASP A 210 -24.69 -73.61 87.12
CA ASP A 210 -24.68 -73.43 88.58
C ASP A 210 -23.56 -73.96 89.51
N GLN A 211 -23.22 -73.02 90.42
CA GLN A 211 -22.44 -73.04 91.66
C GLN A 211 -22.82 -74.16 92.65
N PRO A 212 -21.91 -74.53 93.59
CA PRO A 212 -21.93 -73.86 94.89
C PRO A 212 -20.56 -73.64 95.56
N ALA A 213 -20.59 -72.77 96.57
CA ALA A 213 -19.47 -72.35 97.41
C ALA A 213 -19.19 -73.29 98.59
N ALA A 214 -17.94 -73.37 99.05
CA ALA A 214 -17.51 -73.55 100.44
C ALA A 214 -15.98 -73.37 100.54
N ARG A 215 -15.51 -72.33 101.24
CA ARG A 215 -14.91 -72.35 102.60
C ARG A 215 -13.59 -73.15 102.72
N LEU A 216 -12.52 -72.41 103.03
CA LEU A 216 -11.75 -72.49 104.29
C LEU A 216 -11.04 -71.16 104.51
#